data_AF-A0A1V4RVS1-F1
#
_entry.id   AF-A0A1V4RVS1-F1
#
_cell.length_a   1.000
_cell.length_b   1.000
_cell.length_c   1.000
_cell.angle_alpha   90.00
_cell.angle_beta   90.00
_cell.angle_gamma   90.00
#
_symmetry.space_group_name_H-M   'P 1'
#
loop_
_entity.id
_entity.type
_entity.pdbx_description
1 polymer ?
#
loop_
_entity_poly.entity_id
_entity_poly.type
_entity_poly.pdbx_seq_one_letter_code
_entity_poly.pdbx_strand_id
1 'polypeptide(L)'
;MLSSSAARTADYQKKLTLFCCAPLCFMFMTHFIMPDQVKERKSPGNFLRQHACKINPDTLLVSDSALVDAVCWVYKRNNVALLNSGGELSYGLEYYNSRLLTINDFNKLAKEKNIILVVKKNKYLKYKNKLSKPSFEDINGDFVFAQWEMNKISSKPHCLPNILNRNTCNFKSEKQSAESLFRFLFMTMAMYLQH
;
A
#
# COMPACT_ATOMS: atom_id res chain seq x y z
N MET A 1 -37.67 -53.62 -15.99
CA MET A 1 -38.18 -52.89 -14.80
C MET A 1 -37.03 -52.48 -13.87
N LEU A 2 -36.07 -51.65 -14.30
CA LEU A 2 -34.93 -51.24 -13.46
C LEU A 2 -34.49 -49.77 -13.71
N SER A 3 -35.42 -48.84 -13.96
CA SER A 3 -35.05 -47.43 -14.19
C SER A 3 -35.66 -46.43 -13.20
N SER A 4 -36.52 -46.87 -12.27
CA SER A 4 -37.30 -45.96 -11.43
C SER A 4 -36.54 -45.43 -10.19
N SER A 5 -35.50 -46.14 -9.73
CA SER A 5 -34.75 -45.77 -8.52
C SER A 5 -33.65 -44.73 -8.75
N ALA A 6 -33.11 -44.64 -9.98
CA ALA A 6 -32.04 -43.68 -10.31
C ALA A 6 -32.54 -42.24 -10.47
N ALA A 7 -33.81 -42.05 -10.85
CA ALA A 7 -34.40 -40.72 -11.00
C ALA A 7 -34.58 -40.01 -9.66
N ARG A 8 -34.92 -40.75 -8.60
CA ARG A 8 -35.12 -40.20 -7.24
C ARG A 8 -33.81 -39.79 -6.55
N THR A 9 -32.71 -40.46 -6.90
CA THR A 9 -31.38 -40.10 -6.38
C THR A 9 -30.81 -38.83 -7.02
N ALA A 10 -31.21 -38.49 -8.25
CA ALA A 10 -30.78 -37.25 -8.88
C ALA A 10 -31.34 -35.99 -8.18
N ASP A 11 -32.53 -36.07 -7.60
CA ASP A 11 -33.19 -34.90 -7.00
C ASP A 11 -32.57 -34.47 -5.67
N TYR A 12 -32.10 -35.40 -4.82
CA TYR A 12 -31.43 -35.03 -3.58
C TYR A 12 -30.02 -34.49 -3.84
N GLN A 13 -29.31 -35.03 -4.84
CA GLN A 13 -28.00 -34.53 -5.24
C GLN A 13 -28.09 -33.11 -5.79
N LYS A 14 -29.11 -32.81 -6.61
CA LYS A 14 -29.37 -31.43 -7.07
C LYS A 14 -29.59 -30.46 -5.90
N LYS A 15 -30.35 -30.86 -4.88
CA LYS A 15 -30.60 -30.03 -3.68
C LYS A 15 -29.34 -29.81 -2.86
N LEU A 16 -28.54 -30.85 -2.62
CA LEU A 16 -27.26 -30.74 -1.90
C LEU A 16 -26.25 -29.89 -2.67
N THR A 17 -26.11 -30.10 -3.97
CA THR A 17 -25.20 -29.31 -4.81
C THR A 17 -25.60 -27.85 -4.83
N LEU A 18 -26.90 -27.52 -4.90
CA LEU A 18 -27.34 -26.13 -4.85
C LEU A 18 -27.07 -25.49 -3.48
N PHE A 19 -27.30 -26.24 -2.39
CA PHE A 19 -27.04 -25.77 -1.02
C PHE A 19 -25.55 -25.59 -0.73
N CYS A 20 -24.67 -26.39 -1.35
CA CYS A 20 -23.22 -26.23 -1.22
C CYS A 20 -22.66 -25.14 -2.17
N CYS A 21 -23.12 -25.08 -3.42
CA CYS A 21 -22.64 -24.09 -4.39
C CYS A 21 -23.08 -22.66 -4.04
N ALA A 22 -24.28 -22.47 -3.49
CA ALA A 22 -24.77 -21.12 -3.15
C ALA A 22 -23.86 -20.34 -2.19
N PRO A 23 -23.48 -20.86 -1.00
CA PRO A 23 -22.58 -20.16 -0.09
C PRO A 23 -21.14 -20.06 -0.62
N LEU A 24 -20.68 -21.03 -1.42
CA LEU A 24 -19.36 -20.98 -2.06
C LEU A 24 -19.29 -19.83 -3.08
N CYS A 25 -20.26 -19.77 -4.00
CA CYS A 25 -20.36 -18.68 -4.96
C CYS A 25 -20.45 -17.32 -4.25
N PHE A 26 -21.24 -17.25 -3.17
CA PHE A 26 -21.34 -16.03 -2.37
C PHE A 26 -19.99 -15.63 -1.75
N MET A 27 -19.26 -16.55 -1.09
CA MET A 27 -17.93 -16.26 -0.55
C MET A 27 -16.96 -15.77 -1.63
N PHE A 28 -16.91 -16.43 -2.78
CA PHE A 28 -16.02 -16.01 -3.87
C PHE A 28 -16.39 -14.64 -4.42
N MET A 29 -17.69 -14.32 -4.56
CA MET A 29 -18.15 -13.00 -5.01
C MET A 29 -17.72 -11.87 -4.07
N THR A 30 -17.70 -12.08 -2.74
CA THR A 30 -17.30 -11.03 -1.80
C THR A 30 -15.86 -10.54 -2.00
N HIS A 31 -14.96 -11.41 -2.46
CA HIS A 31 -13.57 -11.03 -2.74
C HIS A 31 -13.43 -10.15 -3.98
N PHE A 32 -14.32 -10.30 -4.96
CA PHE A 32 -14.34 -9.46 -6.17
C PHE A 32 -15.01 -8.10 -5.96
N ILE A 33 -15.92 -7.99 -4.99
CA ILE A 33 -16.62 -6.75 -4.68
C ILE A 33 -15.73 -5.77 -3.90
N MET A 34 -14.56 -6.20 -3.38
CA MET A 34 -13.69 -5.32 -2.61
C MET A 34 -13.12 -4.19 -3.50
N PRO A 35 -13.53 -2.93 -3.30
CA PRO A 35 -13.10 -1.85 -4.17
C PRO A 35 -11.62 -1.53 -3.90
N ASP A 36 -10.86 -1.28 -4.98
CA ASP A 36 -9.44 -0.91 -4.91
C ASP A 36 -9.18 0.25 -3.93
N GLN A 37 -10.15 1.16 -3.78
CA GLN A 37 -10.09 2.28 -2.84
C GLN A 37 -10.00 1.87 -1.36
N VAL A 38 -10.61 0.75 -0.96
CA VAL A 38 -10.51 0.23 0.41
C VAL A 38 -9.12 -0.38 0.64
N LYS A 39 -8.55 -1.01 -0.39
CA LYS A 39 -7.20 -1.56 -0.35
C LYS A 39 -6.16 -0.45 -0.21
N GLU A 40 -6.30 0.65 -0.94
CA GLU A 40 -5.38 1.79 -0.84
C GLU A 40 -5.49 2.52 0.50
N ARG A 41 -6.71 2.73 1.04
CA ARG A 41 -6.87 3.31 2.38
C ARG A 41 -6.26 2.47 3.50
N LYS A 42 -6.31 1.14 3.38
CA LYS A 42 -5.78 0.21 4.39
C LYS A 42 -4.32 -0.19 4.16
N SER A 43 -3.82 -0.09 2.93
CA SER A 43 -2.45 -0.46 2.57
C SER A 43 -1.76 0.67 1.80
N PRO A 44 -0.99 1.54 2.49
CA PRO A 44 -0.20 2.59 1.84
C PRO A 44 0.95 2.03 0.99
N GLY A 45 1.14 0.71 0.93
CA GLY A 45 2.30 0.08 0.31
C GLY A 45 2.48 0.44 -1.17
N ASN A 46 1.39 0.53 -1.93
CA ASN A 46 1.48 0.91 -3.35
C ASN A 46 1.91 2.38 -3.51
N PHE A 47 1.35 3.28 -2.70
CA PHE A 47 1.74 4.70 -2.69
C PHE A 47 3.21 4.89 -2.30
N LEU A 48 3.67 4.20 -1.25
CA LEU A 48 5.07 4.22 -0.84
C LEU A 48 6.00 3.71 -1.95
N ARG A 49 5.65 2.61 -2.61
CA ARG A 49 6.46 2.05 -3.70
C ARG A 49 6.60 2.99 -4.88
N GLN A 50 5.58 3.78 -5.21
CA GLN A 50 5.65 4.76 -6.31
C GLN A 50 6.72 5.84 -6.05
N HIS A 51 7.01 6.14 -4.78
CA HIS A 51 8.04 7.11 -4.39
C HIS A 51 9.38 6.49 -3.99
N ALA A 52 9.53 5.16 -4.06
CA ALA A 52 10.76 4.47 -3.66
C ALA A 52 11.99 4.99 -4.43
N CYS A 53 11.83 5.32 -5.72
CA CYS A 53 12.91 5.86 -6.55
C CYS A 53 13.42 7.25 -6.11
N LYS A 54 12.65 7.99 -5.30
CA LYS A 54 13.04 9.33 -4.81
C LYS A 54 13.80 9.27 -3.47
N ILE A 55 13.85 8.10 -2.84
CA ILE A 55 14.45 7.94 -1.51
C ILE A 55 15.91 7.55 -1.67
N ASN A 56 16.79 8.44 -1.25
CA ASN A 56 18.23 8.17 -1.22
C ASN A 56 18.61 7.49 0.10
N PRO A 57 19.70 6.70 0.14
CA PRO A 57 20.21 6.15 1.38
C PRO A 57 20.56 7.25 2.41
N ASP A 58 20.97 8.43 1.99
CA ASP A 58 21.37 9.48 2.94
C ASP A 58 20.22 10.37 3.43
N THR A 59 18.99 10.18 2.92
CA THR A 59 17.83 10.98 3.36
C THR A 59 17.30 10.49 4.70
N LEU A 60 17.00 11.42 5.60
CA LEU A 60 16.32 11.12 6.85
C LEU A 60 14.83 10.89 6.57
N LEU A 61 14.34 9.71 6.92
CA LEU A 61 12.94 9.35 6.74
C LEU A 61 12.17 9.62 8.02
N VAL A 62 11.14 10.44 7.92
CA VAL A 62 10.28 10.82 9.04
C VAL A 62 8.87 10.33 8.75
N SER A 63 8.26 9.63 9.69
CA SER A 63 6.89 9.14 9.54
C SER A 63 6.07 9.31 10.81
N ASP A 64 4.77 9.05 10.70
CA ASP A 64 3.87 8.95 11.83
C ASP A 64 3.91 7.52 12.42
N SER A 65 3.58 7.38 13.69
CA SER A 65 3.57 6.07 14.38
C SER A 65 2.67 5.04 13.69
N ALA A 66 1.56 5.45 13.08
CA ALA A 66 0.66 4.55 12.37
C ALA A 66 1.18 4.08 10.99
N LEU A 67 2.24 4.70 10.46
CA LEU A 67 2.76 4.43 9.12
C LEU A 67 4.21 3.93 9.12
N VAL A 68 4.92 4.08 10.25
CA VAL A 68 6.32 3.70 10.40
C VAL A 68 6.57 2.24 10.01
N ASP A 69 5.67 1.32 10.36
CA ASP A 69 5.83 -0.11 10.03
C ASP A 69 5.72 -0.36 8.53
N ALA A 70 4.73 0.26 7.88
CA ALA A 70 4.56 0.15 6.44
C ALA A 70 5.76 0.76 5.68
N VAL A 71 6.25 1.90 6.15
CA VAL A 71 7.42 2.60 5.61
C VAL A 71 8.69 1.75 5.77
N CYS A 72 8.94 1.21 6.96
CA CYS A 72 10.05 0.31 7.26
C CYS A 72 10.00 -0.95 6.38
N TRP A 73 8.82 -1.55 6.26
CA TRP A 73 8.62 -2.76 5.46
C TRP A 73 8.86 -2.54 3.96
N VAL A 74 8.39 -1.41 3.42
CA VAL A 74 8.48 -1.11 1.97
C VAL A 74 9.90 -0.70 1.57
N TYR A 75 10.53 0.19 2.34
CA TYR A 75 11.86 0.69 1.98
C TYR A 75 13.01 -0.13 2.56
N LYS A 76 12.70 -1.14 3.39
CA LYS A 76 13.69 -1.99 4.08
C LYS A 76 14.72 -1.17 4.86
N ARG A 77 14.27 -0.07 5.49
CA ARG A 77 15.13 0.85 6.27
C ARG A 77 14.74 0.83 7.74
N ASN A 78 15.74 0.76 8.59
CA ASN A 78 15.61 0.81 10.05
C ASN A 78 15.80 2.23 10.63
N ASN A 79 16.37 3.16 9.86
CA ASN A 79 16.59 4.55 10.27
C ASN A 79 15.38 5.43 9.91
N VAL A 80 14.30 5.29 10.68
CA VAL A 80 13.09 6.09 10.55
C VAL A 80 12.84 6.84 11.85
N ALA A 81 12.60 8.15 11.75
CA ALA A 81 12.25 9.01 12.88
C ALA A 81 10.73 9.26 12.93
N LEU A 82 10.19 9.47 14.13
CA LEU A 82 8.77 9.71 14.34
C LEU A 82 8.47 11.19 14.56
N LEU A 83 7.46 11.73 13.88
CA LEU A 83 7.06 13.13 14.04
C LEU A 83 5.99 13.30 15.13
N ASN A 84 6.35 13.97 16.23
CA ASN A 84 5.45 14.52 17.26
C ASN A 84 4.40 13.56 17.86
N SER A 85 4.57 12.24 17.70
CA SER A 85 3.65 11.22 18.21
C SER A 85 4.35 9.87 18.23
N GLY A 86 4.74 9.41 19.42
CA GLY A 86 5.25 8.04 19.61
C GLY A 86 4.14 6.99 19.52
N GLY A 87 2.86 7.33 19.80
CA GLY A 87 1.74 6.39 19.78
C GLY A 87 2.02 5.08 20.52
N GLU A 88 1.64 3.94 19.93
CA GLU A 88 1.97 2.58 20.40
C GLU A 88 3.48 2.29 20.42
N LEU A 89 4.25 3.00 19.60
CA LEU A 89 5.70 2.87 19.55
C LEU A 89 6.42 3.64 20.68
N SER A 90 5.74 4.54 21.41
CA SER A 90 6.36 5.35 22.48
C SER A 90 7.03 4.49 23.54
N TYR A 91 6.40 3.36 23.88
CA TYR A 91 6.85 2.48 24.96
C TYR A 91 8.24 1.88 24.69
N GLY A 92 8.59 1.63 23.43
CA GLY A 92 9.95 1.19 23.04
C GLY A 92 10.92 2.33 22.74
N LEU A 93 10.41 3.53 22.52
CA LEU A 93 11.18 4.72 22.13
C LEU A 93 11.60 5.60 23.29
N GLU A 94 10.93 5.54 24.45
CA GLU A 94 11.36 6.24 25.66
C GLU A 94 12.77 5.81 26.12
N TYR A 95 13.17 4.58 25.80
CA TYR A 95 14.53 4.10 26.06
C TYR A 95 15.56 4.66 25.06
N TYR A 96 15.11 5.16 23.90
CA TYR A 96 15.94 5.65 22.80
C TYR A 96 15.37 6.97 22.26
N ASN A 97 15.45 8.02 23.10
CA ASN A 97 14.98 9.40 22.83
C ASN A 97 15.49 10.02 21.51
N SER A 98 16.45 9.40 20.81
CA SER A 98 17.05 9.93 19.59
C SER A 98 16.18 9.82 18.33
N ARG A 99 15.01 9.18 18.40
CA ARG A 99 14.16 8.91 17.21
C ARG A 99 12.83 9.66 17.20
N LEU A 100 12.48 10.38 18.27
CA LEU A 100 11.28 11.21 18.32
C LEU A 100 11.63 12.67 17.97
N LEU A 101 11.00 13.22 16.94
CA LEU A 101 11.25 14.57 16.46
C LEU A 101 10.06 15.47 16.79
N THR A 102 10.35 16.58 17.48
CA THR A 102 9.40 17.68 17.64
C THR A 102 9.32 18.49 16.33
N ILE A 103 8.25 19.25 16.13
CA ILE A 103 8.08 20.12 14.95
C ILE A 103 9.24 21.14 14.84
N ASN A 104 9.74 21.64 15.96
CA ASN A 104 10.87 22.57 15.99
C ASN A 104 12.16 21.88 15.53
N ASP A 105 12.44 20.67 16.03
CA ASP A 105 13.61 19.88 15.65
C ASP A 105 13.54 19.48 14.18
N PHE A 106 12.35 19.11 13.70
CA PHE A 106 12.09 18.84 12.29
C PHE A 106 12.45 20.03 11.42
N ASN A 107 11.99 21.24 11.77
CA ASN A 107 12.30 22.45 11.00
C ASN A 107 13.80 22.81 11.02
N LYS A 108 14.52 22.48 12.11
CA LYS A 108 15.97 22.64 12.17
C LYS A 108 16.67 21.64 11.25
N LEU A 109 16.31 20.36 11.34
CA LEU A 109 16.88 19.31 10.52
C LEU A 109 16.56 19.47 9.04
N ALA A 110 15.39 20.01 8.68
CA ALA A 110 14.99 20.26 7.29
C ALA A 110 15.89 21.29 6.59
N LYS A 111 16.65 22.08 7.36
CA LYS A 111 17.67 23.01 6.84
C LYS A 111 19.06 22.40 6.75
N GLU A 112 19.31 21.26 7.40
CA GLU A 112 20.63 20.62 7.51
C GLU A 112 20.75 19.31 6.72
N LYS A 113 19.64 18.57 6.54
CA LYS A 113 19.60 17.30 5.81
C LYS A 113 18.40 17.22 4.87
N ASN A 114 18.49 16.34 3.88
CA ASN A 114 17.35 15.99 3.05
C ASN A 114 16.37 15.14 3.87
N ILE A 115 15.14 15.60 3.99
CA ILE A 115 14.11 14.94 4.79
C ILE A 115 12.94 14.53 3.92
N ILE A 116 12.45 13.32 4.15
CA ILE A 116 11.22 12.82 3.55
C ILE A 116 10.23 12.58 4.67
N LEU A 117 9.07 13.22 4.59
CA LEU A 117 7.98 13.07 5.53
C LEU A 117 6.86 12.25 4.87
N VAL A 118 6.46 11.17 5.55
CA VAL A 118 5.29 10.38 5.15
C VAL A 118 4.29 10.30 6.28
N VAL A 119 3.15 10.96 6.10
CA VAL A 119 2.13 11.13 7.14
C VAL A 119 0.72 11.03 6.57
N LYS A 120 -0.27 10.79 7.44
CA LYS A 120 -1.68 10.90 7.04
C LYS A 120 -2.05 12.36 6.79
N LYS A 121 -2.88 12.61 5.78
CA LYS A 121 -3.39 13.94 5.39
C LYS A 121 -3.97 14.72 6.57
N ASN A 122 -4.79 14.07 7.41
CA ASN A 122 -5.40 14.72 8.58
C ASN A 122 -4.36 15.25 9.58
N LYS A 123 -3.24 14.54 9.78
CA LYS A 123 -2.15 15.01 10.65
C LYS A 123 -1.30 16.07 9.94
N TYR A 124 -1.01 15.88 8.65
CA TYR A 124 -0.26 16.85 7.85
C TYR A 124 -0.92 18.23 7.86
N LEU A 125 -2.24 18.31 7.64
CA LEU A 125 -2.98 19.57 7.63
C LEU A 125 -2.88 20.33 8.96
N LYS A 126 -2.80 19.64 10.10
CA LYS A 126 -2.59 20.26 11.42
C LYS A 126 -1.21 20.90 11.54
N TYR A 127 -0.20 20.28 10.93
CA TYR A 127 1.19 20.73 11.00
C TYR A 127 1.58 21.67 9.86
N LYS A 128 0.80 21.74 8.78
CA LYS A 128 1.09 22.52 7.58
C LYS A 128 1.43 23.99 7.87
N ASN A 129 0.77 24.60 8.87
CA ASN A 129 1.03 25.99 9.26
C ASN A 129 2.31 26.19 10.08
N LYS A 130 2.86 25.11 10.67
CA LYS A 130 4.06 25.14 11.52
C LYS A 130 5.30 24.58 10.81
N LEU A 131 5.10 23.81 9.74
CA LEU A 131 6.16 23.22 8.94
C LEU A 131 6.70 24.22 7.92
N SER A 132 8.01 24.13 7.66
CA SER A 132 8.63 24.81 6.52
C SER A 132 8.06 24.28 5.19
N LYS A 133 8.04 25.12 4.15
CA LYS A 133 7.51 24.75 2.83
C LYS A 133 8.30 23.58 2.23
N PRO A 134 7.65 22.47 1.83
CA PRO A 134 8.32 21.35 1.15
C PRO A 134 8.73 21.73 -0.27
N SER A 135 9.78 21.08 -0.78
CA SER A 135 10.22 21.18 -2.17
C SER A 135 9.34 20.36 -3.11
N PHE A 136 8.81 19.24 -2.61
CA PHE A 136 7.88 18.38 -3.34
C PHE A 136 6.81 17.89 -2.37
N GLU A 137 5.54 17.96 -2.77
CA GLU A 137 4.38 17.48 -2.02
C GLU A 137 3.51 16.67 -2.97
N ASP A 138 3.24 15.42 -2.62
CA ASP A 138 2.27 14.57 -3.30
C ASP A 138 1.24 14.06 -2.29
N ILE A 139 -0.03 14.16 -2.67
CA ILE A 139 -1.16 13.79 -1.83
C ILE A 139 -1.96 12.74 -2.59
N ASN A 140 -1.95 11.51 -2.08
CA ASN A 140 -2.74 10.42 -2.64
C ASN A 140 -3.69 9.85 -1.58
N GLY A 141 -4.98 10.08 -1.78
CA GLY A 141 -6.03 9.68 -0.84
C GLY A 141 -5.84 10.29 0.55
N ASP A 142 -5.59 9.42 1.53
CA ASP A 142 -5.41 9.79 2.94
C ASP A 142 -3.93 9.97 3.34
N PHE A 143 -2.99 9.83 2.41
CA PHE A 143 -1.55 9.90 2.66
C PHE A 143 -0.91 11.09 1.96
N VAL A 144 0.12 11.65 2.61
CA VAL A 144 0.93 12.75 2.10
C VAL A 144 2.38 12.32 2.12
N PHE A 145 3.03 12.48 0.97
CA PHE A 145 4.47 12.37 0.80
C PHE A 145 5.02 13.76 0.56
N ALA A 146 5.86 14.25 1.48
CA ALA A 146 6.49 15.55 1.34
C ALA A 146 8.00 15.42 1.47
N GLN A 147 8.74 16.11 0.60
CA GLN A 147 10.19 16.08 0.55
C GLN A 147 10.75 17.49 0.74
N TRP A 148 11.76 17.60 1.59
CA TRP A 148 12.58 18.77 1.78
C TRP A 148 13.96 18.46 1.22
N GLU A 149 14.32 19.21 0.18
CA GLU A 149 15.67 19.23 -0.31
C GLU A 149 16.44 20.32 0.40
N MET A 150 17.69 19.99 0.71
CA MET A 150 18.65 20.95 1.20
C MET A 150 18.89 22.01 0.14
N ASN A 151 18.66 23.28 0.50
CA ASN A 151 19.05 24.40 -0.35
C ASN A 151 20.58 24.49 -0.32
N LYS A 152 21.24 23.67 -1.13
CA LYS A 152 22.68 23.77 -1.36
C LYS A 152 22.90 25.05 -2.16
N ILE A 153 23.55 26.03 -1.54
CA ILE A 153 24.37 26.96 -2.33
C ILE A 153 25.36 26.06 -3.09
N SER A 154 25.11 25.95 -4.40
CA SER A 154 25.90 25.31 -5.46
C SER A 154 27.03 24.39 -5.00
N SER A 155 26.76 23.08 -4.97
CA SER A 155 27.78 22.09 -5.31
C SER A 155 27.14 21.02 -6.16
N LYS A 156 27.56 21.00 -7.44
CA LYS A 156 27.17 20.06 -8.49
C LYS A 156 27.07 18.63 -7.94
N PRO A 157 26.02 17.87 -8.31
CA PRO A 157 26.00 16.44 -8.02
C PRO A 157 27.17 15.79 -8.77
N HIS A 158 28.09 15.21 -8.00
CA HIS A 158 29.12 14.33 -8.54
C HIS A 158 28.41 13.07 -9.06
N CYS A 159 28.22 13.00 -10.37
CA CYS A 159 27.77 11.80 -11.04
C CYS A 159 28.76 10.66 -10.74
N LEU A 160 28.33 9.65 -9.98
CA LEU A 160 28.93 8.33 -10.08
C LEU A 160 28.32 7.63 -11.31
N PRO A 161 29.13 7.17 -12.26
CA PRO A 161 28.65 6.45 -13.43
C PRO A 161 28.38 4.98 -13.09
N ASN A 162 27.31 4.43 -13.67
CA ASN A 162 26.99 3.00 -13.78
C ASN A 162 26.81 2.23 -12.47
N ILE A 163 25.68 1.57 -12.22
CA ILE A 163 25.19 0.46 -13.04
C ILE A 163 23.72 0.68 -13.41
N LEU A 164 23.50 0.84 -14.71
CA LEU A 164 22.22 0.64 -15.36
C LEU A 164 21.71 -0.79 -15.09
N ASN A 165 20.67 -0.93 -14.28
CA ASN A 165 19.61 -1.87 -14.62
C ASN A 165 18.29 -1.12 -14.66
N ARG A 166 18.04 -0.52 -15.84
CA ARG A 166 16.93 0.37 -16.15
C ARG A 166 15.66 -0.41 -16.56
N ASN A 167 15.54 -1.69 -16.18
CA ASN A 167 14.55 -2.62 -16.75
C ASN A 167 13.54 -3.23 -15.75
N THR A 168 13.31 -2.63 -14.58
CA THR A 168 12.22 -3.09 -13.68
C THR A 168 11.22 -1.99 -13.33
N CYS A 169 10.97 -1.08 -14.28
CA CYS A 169 9.79 -0.21 -14.27
C CYS A 169 8.80 -0.65 -15.35
N ASN A 170 8.52 -1.95 -15.42
CA ASN A 170 7.40 -2.48 -16.20
C ASN A 170 6.62 -3.43 -15.30
N PHE A 171 5.91 -2.87 -14.31
CA PHE A 171 4.96 -3.65 -13.54
C PHE A 171 3.66 -3.69 -14.33
N LYS A 172 3.59 -4.68 -15.22
CA LYS A 172 2.38 -5.09 -15.92
C LYS A 172 1.32 -5.36 -14.87
N SER A 173 0.34 -4.48 -14.82
CA SER A 173 -0.92 -4.66 -14.10
C SER A 173 -1.47 -6.05 -14.45
N GLU A 174 -1.45 -6.94 -13.46
CA GLU A 174 -2.05 -8.27 -13.43
C GLU A 174 -3.58 -8.15 -13.43
N LYS A 175 -4.13 -7.51 -14.47
CA LYS A 175 -5.58 -7.32 -14.71
C LYS A 175 -6.12 -8.21 -15.82
N GLN A 176 -5.33 -9.12 -16.40
CA GLN A 176 -5.72 -9.92 -17.57
C GLN A 176 -6.15 -11.37 -17.28
N SER A 177 -6.06 -11.88 -16.04
CA SER A 177 -6.41 -13.28 -15.75
C SER A 177 -7.84 -13.49 -15.26
N ALA A 178 -8.51 -12.47 -14.72
CA ALA A 178 -9.86 -12.61 -14.15
C ALA A 178 -10.98 -12.60 -15.23
N GLU A 179 -10.79 -11.86 -16.32
CA GLU A 179 -11.75 -11.82 -17.45
C GLU A 179 -11.80 -13.14 -18.23
N SER A 180 -10.69 -13.89 -18.29
CA SER A 180 -10.63 -15.18 -19.00
C SER A 180 -11.33 -16.31 -18.23
N LEU A 181 -11.21 -16.32 -16.90
CA LEU A 181 -11.90 -17.29 -16.04
C LEU A 181 -13.40 -17.02 -15.95
N PHE A 182 -13.84 -15.76 -16.01
CA PHE A 182 -15.27 -15.43 -16.01
C PHE A 182 -15.96 -15.90 -17.29
N ARG A 183 -15.29 -15.82 -18.45
CA ARG A 183 -15.80 -16.38 -19.72
C ARG A 183 -15.86 -17.90 -19.69
N PHE A 184 -14.87 -18.58 -19.09
CA PHE A 184 -14.86 -20.05 -18.98
C PHE A 184 -15.97 -20.58 -18.06
N LEU A 185 -16.19 -19.95 -16.90
CA LEU A 185 -17.25 -20.34 -15.96
C LEU A 185 -18.67 -20.09 -16.52
N PHE A 186 -18.88 -18.99 -17.24
CA PHE A 186 -20.18 -18.71 -17.88
C PHE A 186 -20.49 -19.70 -19.01
N MET A 187 -19.47 -20.14 -19.77
CA MET A 187 -19.64 -21.13 -20.83
C MET A 187 -19.95 -22.53 -20.28
N THR A 188 -19.30 -22.93 -19.18
CA THR A 188 -19.59 -24.23 -18.54
C THR A 188 -20.97 -24.30 -17.88
N MET A 189 -21.47 -23.20 -17.31
CA MET A 189 -22.82 -23.17 -16.74
C MET A 189 -23.92 -23.17 -17.83
N ALA A 190 -23.69 -22.52 -18.97
CA ALA A 190 -24.63 -22.56 -20.09
C ALA A 190 -24.75 -23.97 -20.71
N MET A 191 -23.65 -24.71 -20.79
CA MET A 191 -23.64 -26.09 -21.29
C MET A 191 -24.37 -27.07 -20.36
N TYR A 192 -24.37 -26.81 -19.05
CA TYR A 192 -25.04 -27.67 -18.06
C TYR A 192 -26.56 -27.42 -17.96
N LEU A 193 -27.09 -26.37 -18.61
CA LEU A 193 -28.52 -26.04 -18.59
C LEU A 193 -29.30 -26.52 -19.83
N GLN A 194 -28.64 -27.13 -20.81
CA GLN A 194 -29.28 -27.64 -22.04
C GLN A 194 -29.46 -29.17 -22.05
N HIS A 195 -29.19 -29.86 -20.93
CA HIS A 195 -29.34 -31.31 -20.77
C HIS A 195 -30.19 -31.65 -19.54
#